data_AF-A0A8J8NNZ5-F1
#
_entry.id   AF-A0A8J8NNZ5-F1
#
_cell.length_a   1.000
_cell.length_b   1.000
_cell.length_c   1.000
_cell.angle_alpha   90.00
_cell.angle_beta   90.00
_cell.angle_gamma   90.00
#
_symmetry.space_group_name_H-M   'P 1'
#
loop_
_entity.id
_entity.type
_entity.pdbx_description
1 polymer ?
#
loop_
_entity_poly.entity_id
_entity_poly.type
_entity_poly.pdbx_seq_one_letter_code
_entity_poly.pdbx_strand_id
1 'polypeptide(L)'
;MRRRDELDSRRAQRIRAANPEVFQRLPEIVYNNPFQTKEESKEDNARLCAVCHCEYAQGDVLKQLPCNHQFHKGCLMPWFDTRNTCPLCRVELRA
;
A
#
# COMPACT_ATOMS: atom_id res chain seq x y z
N MET A 1 27.41 23.96 -14.93
CA MET A 1 26.13 23.23 -14.71
C MET A 1 26.33 21.70 -14.81
N ARG A 2 27.10 21.06 -13.92
CA ARG A 2 27.32 19.59 -13.95
C ARG A 2 27.65 19.01 -12.55
N ARG A 3 27.01 19.50 -11.49
CA ARG A 3 27.25 19.03 -10.10
C ARG A 3 25.99 18.62 -9.35
N ARG A 4 24.81 18.76 -9.95
CA ARG A 4 23.52 18.40 -9.33
C ARG A 4 23.11 16.96 -9.70
N ASP A 5 23.52 16.47 -10.87
CA ASP A 5 23.19 15.12 -11.37
C ASP A 5 23.85 13.97 -10.57
N GLU A 6 25.08 14.11 -10.09
CA GLU A 6 25.79 13.00 -9.39
C GLU A 6 25.27 12.72 -7.97
N LEU A 7 24.65 13.70 -7.32
CA LEU A 7 24.03 13.53 -6.00
C LEU A 7 22.70 12.76 -6.08
N ASP A 8 22.04 12.77 -7.24
CA ASP A 8 20.85 11.97 -7.53
C ASP A 8 21.21 10.49 -7.72
N SER A 9 22.34 10.21 -8.38
CA SER A 9 22.82 8.84 -8.63
C SER A 9 23.15 8.04 -7.36
N ARG A 10 23.64 8.70 -6.29
CA ARG A 10 23.97 8.02 -5.02
C ARG A 10 22.73 7.71 -4.18
N ARG A 11 21.61 8.42 -4.38
CA ARG A 11 20.37 8.23 -3.61
C ARG A 11 19.50 7.08 -4.13
N ALA A 12 19.67 6.72 -5.40
CA ALA A 12 18.96 5.62 -6.05
C ALA A 12 19.43 4.21 -5.60
N GLN A 13 20.53 4.11 -4.85
CA GLN A 13 21.32 2.87 -4.76
C GLN A 13 21.07 1.99 -3.52
N ARG A 14 19.89 2.08 -2.88
CA ARG A 14 19.54 1.24 -1.73
C ARG A 14 18.09 0.76 -1.73
N ILE A 15 17.51 0.60 -2.91
CA ILE A 15 16.21 -0.02 -3.05
C ILE A 15 16.47 -1.53 -3.09
N ARG A 16 16.31 -2.22 -1.95
CA ARG A 16 16.30 -3.69 -1.93
C ARG A 16 15.19 -4.11 -2.88
N ALA A 17 15.56 -4.87 -3.92
CA ALA A 17 14.63 -5.44 -4.86
C ALA A 17 13.51 -6.11 -4.08
N ALA A 18 12.29 -5.83 -4.48
CA ALA A 18 11.15 -6.29 -3.75
C ALA A 18 10.96 -7.81 -3.96
N ASN A 19 10.47 -8.50 -2.94
CA ASN A 19 10.33 -9.95 -2.97
C ASN A 19 8.86 -10.29 -3.25
N PRO A 20 8.51 -10.73 -4.48
CA PRO A 20 7.12 -10.99 -4.85
C PRO A 20 6.46 -12.09 -4.00
N GLU A 21 7.26 -13.02 -3.46
CA GLU A 21 6.79 -14.07 -2.55
C GLU A 21 6.19 -13.50 -1.26
N VAL A 22 6.75 -12.39 -0.75
CA VAL A 22 6.26 -11.74 0.47
C VAL A 22 4.85 -11.19 0.23
N PHE A 23 4.61 -10.59 -0.93
CA PHE A 23 3.31 -10.03 -1.29
C PHE A 23 2.22 -11.10 -1.43
N GLN A 24 2.56 -12.26 -1.98
CA GLN A 24 1.62 -13.37 -2.13
C GLN A 24 1.17 -13.93 -0.78
N ARG A 25 2.07 -13.97 0.21
CA ARG A 25 1.80 -14.48 1.56
C ARG A 25 0.99 -13.51 2.43
N LEU A 26 0.81 -12.25 2.01
CA LEU A 26 0.01 -11.28 2.75
C LEU A 26 -1.49 -11.66 2.72
N PRO A 27 -2.18 -11.54 3.87
CA PRO A 27 -3.62 -11.76 3.96
C PRO A 27 -4.39 -10.94 2.92
N GLU A 28 -5.25 -11.62 2.16
CA GLU A 28 -6.24 -10.99 1.29
C GLU A 28 -7.56 -10.86 2.04
N ILE A 29 -8.11 -9.65 2.05
CA ILE A 29 -9.37 -9.32 2.72
C ILE A 29 -10.29 -8.76 1.67
N VAL A 30 -11.49 -9.31 1.58
CA VAL A 30 -12.55 -8.73 0.77
C VAL A 30 -13.25 -7.68 1.61
N TYR A 31 -13.24 -6.44 1.13
CA TYR A 31 -13.96 -5.36 1.78
C TYR A 31 -15.47 -5.60 1.65
N ASN A 32 -16.13 -5.79 2.79
CA ASN A 32 -17.58 -5.94 2.87
C ASN A 32 -18.10 -4.93 3.89
N ASN A 33 -18.85 -3.93 3.43
CA ASN A 33 -19.51 -2.97 4.28
C ASN A 33 -21.02 -3.26 4.34
N PRO A 34 -21.51 -3.87 5.43
CA PRO A 34 -22.93 -4.18 5.59
C PRO A 34 -23.82 -2.92 5.71
N PHE A 35 -23.23 -1.72 5.81
CA PHE A 35 -23.92 -0.45 6.00
C PHE A 35 -23.93 0.44 4.73
N GLN A 36 -23.77 -0.12 3.52
CA GLN A 36 -23.82 0.66 2.26
C GLN A 36 -25.19 1.31 1.94
N THR A 37 -26.15 1.30 2.88
CA THR A 37 -27.45 1.94 2.76
C THR A 37 -27.35 3.43 3.09
N LYS A 38 -26.96 4.26 2.12
CA LYS A 38 -27.27 5.69 1.89
C LYS A 38 -27.32 6.71 3.05
N GLU A 39 -27.00 6.37 4.29
CA GLU A 39 -27.01 7.27 5.44
C GLU A 39 -25.59 7.35 6.03
N GLU A 40 -24.96 8.50 5.81
CA GLU A 40 -23.60 8.86 6.18
C GLU A 40 -23.31 8.66 7.68
N SER A 41 -22.49 7.67 8.02
CA SER A 41 -21.76 7.64 9.28
C SER A 41 -20.38 8.26 9.07
N LYS A 42 -20.22 9.52 9.46
CA LYS A 42 -18.99 10.34 9.44
C LYS A 42 -17.85 9.72 10.27
N GLU A 43 -17.25 8.67 9.76
CA GLU A 43 -16.02 8.08 10.30
C GLU A 43 -15.13 7.60 9.13
N ASP A 44 -15.03 8.46 8.12
CA ASP A 44 -14.61 8.10 6.75
C ASP A 44 -13.09 8.07 6.50
N ASN A 45 -12.26 8.29 7.53
CA ASN A 45 -10.80 8.20 7.33
C ASN A 45 -10.27 6.76 7.37
N ALA A 46 -11.05 5.79 7.84
CA ALA A 46 -10.61 4.40 7.97
C ALA A 46 -10.79 3.56 6.68
N ARG A 47 -11.44 4.11 5.65
CA ARG A 47 -11.89 3.35 4.46
C ARG A 47 -11.28 3.83 3.15
N LEU A 48 -10.12 4.47 3.21
CA LEU A 48 -9.42 5.02 2.06
C LEU A 48 -8.13 4.25 1.80
N CYS A 49 -7.85 3.96 0.53
CA CYS A 49 -6.54 3.50 0.12
C CYS A 49 -5.59 4.69 0.04
N ALA A 50 -4.55 4.73 0.88
CA ALA A 50 -3.58 5.84 0.86
C ALA A 50 -2.62 5.83 -0.36
N VAL A 51 -2.78 4.89 -1.30
CA VAL A 51 -2.00 4.86 -2.55
C VAL A 51 -2.77 5.56 -3.68
N CYS A 52 -4.04 5.22 -3.89
CA CYS A 52 -4.88 5.85 -4.92
C CYS A 52 -5.76 7.00 -4.38
N HIS A 53 -5.82 7.16 -3.06
CA HIS A 53 -6.73 8.08 -2.36
C HIS A 53 -8.21 7.85 -2.67
N CYS A 54 -8.59 6.62 -3.05
CA CYS A 54 -9.98 6.22 -3.29
C CYS A 54 -10.55 5.44 -2.11
N GLU A 55 -11.87 5.53 -1.93
CA GLU A 55 -12.63 4.74 -0.97
C GLU A 55 -12.65 3.26 -1.35
N TYR A 56 -12.76 2.39 -0.34
CA TYR A 56 -12.98 0.97 -0.57
C TYR A 56 -14.43 0.70 -0.99
N ALA A 57 -14.58 0.01 -2.12
CA ALA A 57 -15.86 -0.45 -2.62
C ALA A 57 -16.17 -1.86 -2.16
N GLN A 58 -17.46 -2.16 -2.03
CA GLN A 58 -17.96 -3.49 -1.73
C GLN A 58 -17.39 -4.54 -2.71
N GLY A 59 -16.72 -5.56 -2.17
CA GLY A 59 -16.06 -6.60 -2.96
C GLY A 59 -14.61 -6.30 -3.32
N ASP A 60 -14.07 -5.13 -2.96
CA ASP A 60 -12.67 -4.82 -3.22
C ASP A 60 -11.73 -5.78 -2.49
N VAL A 61 -10.71 -6.26 -3.21
CA VAL A 61 -9.66 -7.10 -2.62
C VAL A 61 -8.54 -6.23 -2.07
N LEU A 62 -8.43 -6.22 -0.76
CA LEU A 62 -7.42 -5.51 0.00
C LEU A 62 -6.33 -6.47 0.47
N LYS A 63 -5.10 -5.96 0.55
CA LYS A 63 -3.98 -6.63 1.19
C LYS A 63 -3.74 -5.95 2.54
N GLN A 64 -3.80 -6.74 3.61
CA GLN A 64 -3.43 -6.26 4.95
C GLN A 64 -1.95 -6.54 5.21
N LEU A 65 -1.21 -5.50 5.57
CA LEU A 65 0.17 -5.63 6.01
C LEU A 65 0.20 -6.02 7.50
N PRO A 66 1.28 -6.65 8.00
CA PRO A 66 1.50 -6.94 9.43
C PRO A 66 1.51 -5.69 10.33
N CYS A 67 1.64 -4.49 9.75
CA CYS A 67 1.46 -3.21 10.46
C CYS A 67 -0.01 -2.75 10.54
N ASN A 68 -0.97 -3.61 10.20
CA ASN A 68 -2.43 -3.39 10.16
C ASN A 68 -2.95 -2.41 9.10
N HIS A 69 -2.09 -1.83 8.27
CA HIS A 69 -2.52 -1.01 7.16
C HIS A 69 -3.05 -1.85 6.01
N GLN A 70 -4.12 -1.37 5.37
CA GLN A 70 -4.81 -2.03 4.26
C GLN A 70 -4.67 -1.19 3.00
N PHE A 71 -4.55 -1.84 1.85
CA PHE A 71 -4.48 -1.20 0.54
C PHE A 71 -5.11 -2.12 -0.51
N HIS A 72 -5.62 -1.57 -1.61
CA HIS A 72 -6.02 -2.40 -2.75
C HIS A 72 -4.86 -3.27 -3.23
N LYS A 73 -5.14 -4.55 -3.51
CA LYS A 73 -4.16 -5.49 -4.06
C LYS A 73 -3.47 -4.92 -5.30
N GLY A 74 -4.23 -4.30 -6.20
CA GLY A 74 -3.71 -3.67 -7.42
C GLY A 74 -2.86 -2.42 -7.18
N CYS A 75 -3.18 -1.63 -6.14
CA CYS A 75 -2.39 -0.44 -5.80
C CYS A 75 -1.11 -0.78 -5.05
N LEU A 76 -1.14 -1.84 -4.25
CA LEU A 76 -0.02 -2.26 -3.44
C LEU A 76 1.03 -3.04 -4.26
N MET A 77 0.62 -3.73 -5.32
CA MET A 77 1.52 -4.53 -6.16
C MET A 77 2.67 -3.71 -6.79
N PRO A 78 2.45 -2.59 -7.51
CA PRO A 78 3.54 -1.77 -8.06
C PRO A 78 4.47 -1.17 -7.00
N TRP A 79 3.92 -0.87 -5.81
CA TRP A 79 4.72 -0.38 -4.70
C TRP A 79 5.73 -1.43 -4.24
N PHE A 80 5.28 -2.68 -4.19
CA PHE A 80 6.09 -3.88 -3.91
C PHE A 80 6.85 -4.41 -5.12
N ASP A 81 6.91 -3.71 -6.25
CA ASP A 81 7.96 -4.00 -7.25
C ASP A 81 9.25 -3.23 -6.91
N THR A 82 9.07 -2.10 -6.21
CA THR A 82 10.17 -1.22 -5.84
C THR A 82 10.55 -1.40 -4.37
N ARG A 83 9.60 -1.53 -3.44
CA ARG A 83 9.89 -1.46 -1.99
C ARG A 83 9.07 -2.44 -1.17
N ASN A 84 9.72 -3.16 -0.26
CA ASN A 84 9.07 -4.01 0.75
C ASN A 84 8.71 -3.23 2.03
N THR A 85 8.19 -2.00 1.91
CA THR A 85 7.84 -1.16 3.07
C THR A 85 6.40 -0.70 3.01
N CYS A 86 5.72 -0.55 4.15
CA CYS A 86 4.39 0.03 4.17
C CYS A 86 4.38 1.47 3.61
N PRO A 87 3.49 1.83 2.66
CA PRO A 87 3.35 3.19 2.15
C PRO A 87 3.04 4.24 3.23
N LEU A 88 2.31 3.84 4.28
CA LEU A 88 1.85 4.72 5.36
C LEU A 88 2.90 4.88 6.47
N CYS A 89 3.34 3.78 7.07
CA CYS A 89 4.21 3.82 8.26
C CYS A 89 5.68 3.48 7.98
N ARG A 90 6.05 3.17 6.72
CA ARG A 90 7.41 2.81 6.30
C ARG A 90 8.03 1.60 7.02
N VAL A 91 7.23 0.81 7.74
CA VAL A 91 7.65 -0.45 8.35
C VAL A 91 8.06 -1.43 7.26
N GLU A 92 9.25 -2.00 7.38
CA GLU A 92 9.77 -3.04 6.47
C GLU A 92 9.03 -4.35 6.72
N LEU A 93 8.62 -4.98 5.64
CA LEU A 93 7.95 -6.27 5.64
C LEU A 93 9.00 -7.35 5.60
N ARG A 94 9.44 -7.76 6.80
CA ARG A 94 10.27 -8.95 6.98
C ARG A 94 9.33 -10.14 7.08
N ALA A 95 9.11 -10.83 5.96
CA ALA A 95 8.47 -12.14 5.94
C ALA A 95 9.48 -13.20 5.50
#